data_AF-A0AAV6B4Z3-F1
#
_entry.id   AF-A0AAV6B4Z3-F1
#
_cell.length_a   1.000
_cell.length_b   1.000
_cell.length_c   1.000
_cell.angle_alpha   90.00
_cell.angle_beta   90.00
_cell.angle_gamma   90.00
#
_symmetry.space_group_name_H-M   'P 1'
#
loop_
_entity.id
_entity.type
_entity.pdbx_description
1 polymer ?
#
loop_
_entity_poly.entity_id
_entity_poly.type
_entity_poly.pdbx_seq_one_letter_code
_entity_poly.pdbx_strand_id
1 'polypeptide(L)'
;MKIWKVILATIVIFAAGALAGAIWVKAPVPSASPPRPPVPGILSQQRFQEKLKKELQLSADQTNRVDKIFHESRKRIEILWGLIGPEVQKERQEVYESIRGILMPEQRERFEQLLKEPHRSDGQRRSPRPGTNSASAETK
;
A
#
# COMPACT_ATOMS: atom_id res chain seq x y z
N MET A 1 -36.34 -49.69 3.55
CA MET A 1 -34.92 -49.77 3.10
C MET A 1 -34.05 -48.94 4.01
N LYS A 2 -32.80 -49.36 4.23
CA LYS A 2 -31.94 -48.98 5.38
C LYS A 2 -31.48 -47.51 5.30
N ILE A 3 -32.28 -46.58 5.82
CA ILE A 3 -31.99 -45.12 5.90
C ILE A 3 -30.57 -44.85 6.47
N TRP A 4 -30.11 -45.67 7.41
CA TRP A 4 -28.77 -45.58 7.98
C TRP A 4 -27.64 -45.70 6.94
N LYS A 5 -27.83 -46.51 5.88
CA LYS A 5 -26.84 -46.59 4.78
C LYS A 5 -26.75 -45.29 3.98
N VAL A 6 -27.85 -44.55 3.86
CA VAL A 6 -27.91 -43.26 3.16
C VAL A 6 -27.23 -42.17 4.00
N ILE A 7 -27.42 -42.20 5.31
CA ILE A 7 -26.73 -41.29 6.26
C ILE A 7 -25.22 -41.53 6.23
N LEU A 8 -24.79 -42.79 6.18
CA LEU A 8 -23.36 -43.11 6.15
C LEU A 8 -22.71 -42.69 4.81
N ALA A 9 -23.41 -42.86 3.70
CA ALA A 9 -22.94 -42.41 2.38
C ALA A 9 -22.79 -40.89 2.28
N THR A 10 -23.74 -40.13 2.85
CA THR A 10 -23.71 -38.66 2.81
C THR A 10 -22.58 -38.07 3.68
N ILE A 11 -22.31 -38.65 4.85
CA ILE A 11 -21.18 -38.23 5.70
C ILE A 11 -19.84 -38.49 4.99
N VAL A 12 -19.69 -39.62 4.29
CA VAL A 12 -18.46 -39.96 3.56
C VAL A 12 -18.21 -38.99 2.40
N ILE A 13 -19.25 -38.63 1.63
CA ILE A 13 -19.13 -37.65 0.54
C ILE A 13 -18.74 -36.27 1.09
N PHE A 14 -19.34 -35.85 2.20
CA PHE A 14 -19.04 -34.56 2.83
C PHE A 14 -17.62 -34.54 3.43
N ALA A 15 -17.18 -35.62 4.08
CA ALA A 15 -15.83 -35.75 4.61
C ALA A 15 -14.77 -35.76 3.50
N ALA A 16 -15.05 -36.42 2.36
CA ALA A 16 -14.18 -36.39 1.19
C ALA A 16 -14.07 -34.98 0.59
N GLY A 17 -15.18 -34.24 0.50
CA GLY A 17 -15.18 -32.84 0.07
C GLY A 17 -14.40 -31.92 1.02
N ALA A 18 -14.54 -32.11 2.33
CA ALA A 18 -13.82 -31.33 3.33
C ALA A 18 -12.30 -31.58 3.31
N LEU A 19 -11.89 -32.84 3.11
CA LEU A 19 -10.48 -33.20 2.95
C LEU A 19 -9.88 -32.61 1.67
N ALA A 20 -10.62 -32.60 0.55
CA ALA A 20 -10.19 -31.97 -0.70
C ALA A 20 -10.05 -30.44 -0.56
N GLY A 21 -10.96 -29.79 0.17
CA GLY A 21 -10.91 -28.34 0.42
C GLY A 21 -9.75 -27.93 1.34
N ALA A 22 -9.43 -28.73 2.35
CA ALA A 22 -8.35 -28.43 3.29
C ALA A 22 -6.94 -28.50 2.65
N ILE A 23 -6.78 -29.30 1.59
CA ILE A 23 -5.48 -29.47 0.90
C ILE A 23 -5.14 -28.27 -0.01
N TRP A 24 -6.11 -27.44 -0.40
CA TRP A 24 -5.88 -26.31 -1.33
C TRP A 24 -5.44 -24.99 -0.67
N VAL A 25 -5.60 -24.85 0.66
CA VAL A 25 -5.31 -23.61 1.41
C VAL A 25 -3.82 -23.44 1.74
N LYS A 26 -2.94 -24.33 1.27
CA LYS A 26 -1.51 -24.32 1.61
C LYS A 26 -0.56 -23.92 0.48
N ALA A 27 -1.08 -23.27 -0.57
CA ALA A 27 -0.23 -22.62 -1.56
C ALA A 27 0.13 -21.19 -1.09
N PRO A 28 1.42 -20.83 -0.95
CA PRO A 28 1.82 -19.46 -0.73
C PRO A 28 1.48 -18.67 -1.99
N VAL A 29 0.37 -17.93 -1.95
CA VAL A 29 0.08 -16.93 -2.98
C VAL A 29 1.18 -15.89 -2.86
N PRO A 30 2.04 -15.68 -3.87
CA PRO A 30 2.95 -14.55 -3.85
C PRO A 30 2.06 -13.31 -3.74
N SER A 31 2.17 -12.58 -2.62
CA SER A 31 1.56 -11.27 -2.49
C SER A 31 2.31 -10.31 -3.42
N ALA A 32 2.09 -10.45 -4.72
CA ALA A 32 2.24 -9.36 -5.65
C ALA A 32 1.07 -8.43 -5.38
N SER A 33 1.17 -7.65 -4.30
CA SER A 33 0.30 -6.49 -4.13
C SER A 33 0.46 -5.68 -5.41
N PRO A 34 -0.60 -5.48 -6.22
CA PRO A 34 -0.51 -4.57 -7.36
C PRO A 34 0.01 -3.24 -6.81
N PRO A 35 0.95 -2.55 -7.50
CA PRO A 35 1.44 -1.27 -7.02
C PRO A 35 0.22 -0.40 -6.79
N ARG A 36 -0.11 -0.15 -5.51
CA ARG A 36 -1.22 0.71 -5.16
C ARG A 36 -0.93 2.05 -5.84
N PRO A 37 -1.85 2.56 -6.68
CA PRO A 37 -1.64 3.84 -7.31
C PRO A 37 -1.31 4.84 -6.20
N PRO A 38 -0.20 5.59 -6.31
CA PRO A 38 0.18 6.54 -5.28
C PRO A 38 -1.00 7.46 -5.05
N VAL A 39 -1.49 7.50 -3.82
CA VAL A 39 -2.53 8.43 -3.39
C VAL A 39 -2.05 9.84 -3.79
N PRO A 40 -2.91 10.72 -4.36
CA PRO A 40 -2.48 12.02 -4.83
C PRO A 40 -2.09 12.91 -3.64
N GLY A 41 -0.82 12.81 -3.23
CA GLY A 41 -0.18 13.75 -2.33
C GLY A 41 0.74 14.65 -3.13
N ILE A 42 0.91 15.89 -2.67
CA ILE A 42 1.87 16.84 -3.27
C ILE A 42 3.29 16.23 -3.34
N LEU A 43 3.62 15.35 -2.39
CA LEU A 43 4.87 14.57 -2.34
C LEU A 43 5.00 13.54 -3.49
N SER A 44 3.90 12.99 -4.00
CA SER A 44 3.95 12.08 -5.16
C SER A 44 4.13 12.85 -6.48
N GLN A 45 3.61 14.07 -6.56
CA GLN A 45 3.78 14.93 -7.74
C GLN A 45 5.23 15.38 -7.93
N GLN A 46 5.95 15.74 -6.85
CA GLN A 46 7.37 16.11 -6.94
C GLN A 46 8.23 14.96 -7.46
N ARG A 47 8.05 13.75 -6.89
CA ARG A 47 8.77 12.55 -7.33
C ARG A 47 8.46 12.20 -8.78
N PHE A 48 7.20 12.38 -9.19
CA PHE A 48 6.80 12.15 -10.58
C PHE A 48 7.42 13.18 -11.53
N GLN A 49 7.46 14.46 -11.15
CA GLN A 49 8.09 15.52 -11.92
C GLN A 49 9.59 15.25 -12.13
N GLU A 50 10.32 14.84 -11.08
CA GLU A 50 11.73 14.44 -11.17
C GLU A 50 11.93 13.23 -12.09
N LYS A 51 11.07 12.21 -11.94
CA LYS A 51 11.09 11.02 -12.80
C LYS A 51 10.87 11.38 -14.26
N LEU A 52 9.91 12.25 -14.55
CA LEU A 52 9.56 12.70 -15.89
C LEU A 52 10.72 13.45 -16.54
N LYS A 53 11.37 14.37 -15.81
CA LYS A 53 12.57 15.07 -16.29
C LYS A 53 13.69 14.11 -16.64
N LYS A 54 13.93 13.12 -15.78
CA LYS A 54 15.02 12.14 -15.93
C LYS A 54 14.78 11.17 -17.08
N GLU A 55 13.57 10.63 -17.21
CA GLU A 55 13.25 9.60 -18.20
C GLU A 55 13.04 10.18 -19.60
N LEU A 56 12.47 11.37 -19.72
CA LEU A 56 12.19 12.00 -21.01
C LEU A 56 13.32 12.90 -21.52
N GLN A 57 14.39 13.09 -20.73
CA GLN A 57 15.55 13.92 -21.09
C GLN A 57 15.14 15.29 -21.65
N LEU A 58 14.26 15.99 -20.91
CA LEU A 58 13.70 17.26 -21.37
C LEU A 58 14.79 18.32 -21.60
N SER A 59 14.61 19.13 -22.64
CA SER A 59 15.44 20.31 -22.84
C SER A 59 15.22 21.35 -21.72
N ALA A 60 16.10 22.34 -21.62
CA ALA A 60 15.97 23.41 -20.62
C ALA A 60 14.63 24.17 -20.77
N ASP A 61 14.22 24.49 -22.01
CA ASP A 61 12.95 25.17 -22.27
C ASP A 61 11.74 24.30 -21.89
N GLN A 62 11.77 23.01 -22.24
CA GLN A 62 10.70 22.07 -21.88
C GLN A 62 10.61 21.89 -20.36
N THR A 63 11.75 21.79 -19.67
CA THR A 63 11.81 21.69 -18.22
C THR A 63 11.16 22.89 -17.55
N ASN A 64 11.47 24.10 -18.00
CA ASN A 64 10.87 25.33 -17.47
C ASN A 64 9.34 25.36 -17.63
N ARG A 65 8.84 24.93 -18.81
CA ARG A 65 7.39 24.86 -19.07
C ARG A 65 6.71 23.83 -18.17
N VAL A 66 7.29 22.64 -18.03
CA VAL A 66 6.78 21.57 -17.16
C VAL A 66 6.76 22.03 -15.70
N ASP A 67 7.82 22.69 -15.24
CA ASP A 67 7.91 23.20 -13.88
C ASP A 67 6.81 24.23 -13.57
N LYS A 68 6.53 25.11 -14.53
CA LYS A 68 5.43 26.08 -14.43
C LYS A 68 4.07 25.37 -14.32
N ILE A 69 3.81 24.36 -15.14
CA ILE A 69 2.55 23.59 -15.11
C ILE A 69 2.36 22.94 -13.74
N PHE A 70 3.38 22.26 -13.21
CA PHE A 70 3.30 21.64 -11.89
C PHE A 70 3.14 22.67 -10.77
N HIS A 71 3.78 23.84 -10.88
CA HIS A 71 3.64 24.92 -9.91
C HIS A 71 2.21 25.46 -9.83
N GLU A 72 1.60 25.74 -10.98
CA GLU A 72 0.21 26.19 -11.04
C GLU A 72 -0.76 25.10 -10.56
N SER A 73 -0.48 23.84 -10.89
CA SER A 73 -1.25 22.69 -10.39
C SER A 73 -1.22 22.60 -8.87
N ARG A 74 -0.03 22.75 -8.25
CA ARG A 74 0.12 22.74 -6.78
C ARG A 74 -0.72 23.84 -6.13
N LYS A 75 -0.72 25.06 -6.68
CA LYS A 75 -1.55 26.16 -6.17
C LYS A 75 -3.05 25.85 -6.24
N ARG A 76 -3.53 25.29 -7.36
CA ARG A 76 -4.93 24.89 -7.49
C ARG A 76 -5.31 23.80 -6.49
N ILE A 77 -4.44 22.80 -6.32
CA ILE A 77 -4.64 21.73 -5.35
C ILE A 77 -4.64 22.26 -3.91
N GLU A 78 -3.78 23.21 -3.58
CA GLU A 78 -3.75 23.87 -2.27
C GLU A 78 -5.07 24.59 -1.97
N ILE A 79 -5.62 25.32 -2.95
CA ILE A 79 -6.94 25.96 -2.82
C ILE A 79 -8.02 24.91 -2.57
N LEU A 80 -8.05 23.84 -3.37
CA LEU A 80 -9.01 22.75 -3.19
C LEU A 80 -8.91 22.15 -1.78
N TRP A 81 -7.70 21.84 -1.32
CA TRP A 81 -7.48 21.35 0.05
C TRP A 81 -7.86 22.35 1.13
N GLY A 82 -7.69 23.65 0.89
CA GLY A 82 -8.18 24.68 1.82
C GLY A 82 -9.70 24.68 1.94
N LEU A 83 -10.41 24.38 0.86
CA LEU A 83 -11.88 24.35 0.83
C LEU A 83 -12.46 23.08 1.44
N ILE A 84 -11.94 21.89 1.07
CA ILE A 84 -12.51 20.61 1.52
C ILE A 84 -11.76 19.99 2.70
N GLY A 85 -10.54 20.44 2.99
CA GLY A 85 -9.66 19.83 3.99
C GLY A 85 -10.30 19.68 5.37
N PRO A 86 -10.95 20.72 5.93
CA PRO A 86 -11.62 20.61 7.23
C PRO A 86 -12.72 19.54 7.24
N GLU A 87 -13.54 19.47 6.20
CA GLU A 87 -14.63 18.49 6.09
C GLU A 87 -14.07 17.05 6.00
N VAL A 88 -13.02 16.86 5.20
CA VAL A 88 -12.38 15.54 5.10
C VAL A 88 -11.71 15.14 6.43
N GLN A 89 -11.15 16.09 7.20
CA GLN A 89 -10.62 15.77 8.53
C GLN A 89 -11.73 15.38 9.50
N LYS A 90 -12.86 16.08 9.45
CA LYS A 90 -14.02 15.78 10.28
C LYS A 90 -14.56 14.38 9.99
N GLU A 91 -14.80 14.06 8.72
CA GLU A 91 -15.23 12.73 8.28
C GLU A 91 -14.26 11.63 8.75
N ARG A 92 -12.94 11.86 8.61
CA ARG A 92 -11.93 10.92 9.13
C ARG A 92 -12.06 10.70 10.62
N GLN A 93 -12.24 11.76 11.40
CA GLN A 93 -12.39 11.65 12.84
C GLN A 93 -13.65 10.87 13.20
N GLU A 94 -14.78 11.14 12.54
CA GLU A 94 -16.04 10.44 12.76
C GLU A 94 -15.91 8.94 12.48
N VAL A 95 -15.21 8.56 11.40
CA VAL A 95 -14.87 7.17 11.10
C VAL A 95 -14.00 6.56 12.21
N TYR A 96 -12.98 7.27 12.70
CA TYR A 96 -12.10 6.76 13.76
C TYR A 96 -12.84 6.55 15.08
N GLU A 97 -13.72 7.48 15.47
CA GLU A 97 -14.57 7.32 16.66
C GLU A 97 -15.54 6.14 16.52
N SER A 98 -16.14 5.98 15.35
CA SER A 98 -17.04 4.86 15.05
C SER A 98 -16.30 3.52 15.18
N ILE A 99 -15.07 3.44 14.66
CA ILE A 99 -14.22 2.25 14.81
C ILE A 99 -13.88 2.02 16.29
N ARG A 100 -13.46 3.06 17.03
CA ARG A 100 -13.14 2.95 18.46
C ARG A 100 -14.32 2.41 19.29
N GLY A 101 -15.54 2.81 18.95
CA GLY A 101 -16.77 2.36 19.61
C GLY A 101 -17.03 0.86 19.47
N ILE A 102 -16.62 0.25 18.35
CA ILE A 102 -16.82 -1.18 18.07
C ILE A 102 -15.70 -2.03 18.69
N LEU A 103 -14.49 -1.48 18.81
CA LEU A 103 -13.32 -2.21 19.28
C LEU A 103 -13.38 -2.55 20.77
N MET A 104 -12.93 -3.76 21.10
CA MET A 104 -12.67 -4.18 22.49
C MET A 104 -11.51 -3.37 23.09
N PRO A 105 -11.46 -3.18 24.43
CA PRO A 105 -10.41 -2.38 25.08
C PRO A 105 -8.99 -2.78 24.67
N GLU A 106 -8.70 -4.08 24.59
CA GLU A 106 -7.40 -4.62 24.18
C GLU A 106 -7.04 -4.28 22.72
N GLN A 107 -8.02 -4.11 21.85
CA GLN A 107 -7.81 -3.79 20.43
C GLN A 107 -7.59 -2.28 20.20
N ARG A 108 -8.09 -1.42 21.10
CA ARG A 108 -7.97 0.04 20.97
C ARG A 108 -6.53 0.51 21.05
N GLU A 109 -5.72 -0.07 21.93
CA GLU A 109 -4.31 0.28 22.03
C GLU A 109 -3.58 0.01 20.71
N ARG A 110 -3.85 -1.14 20.08
CA ARG A 110 -3.29 -1.48 18.78
C ARG A 110 -3.79 -0.56 17.67
N PHE A 111 -5.05 -0.16 17.73
CA PHE A 111 -5.63 0.80 16.78
C PHE A 111 -4.97 2.20 16.89
N GLU A 112 -4.74 2.70 18.11
CA GLU A 112 -4.02 3.97 18.31
C GLU A 112 -2.58 3.91 17.80
N GLN A 113 -1.91 2.77 17.95
CA GLN A 113 -0.58 2.56 17.37
C GLN A 113 -0.62 2.62 15.83
N LEU A 114 -1.64 2.04 15.21
CA LEU A 114 -1.82 2.08 13.75
C LEU A 114 -2.07 3.50 13.22
N LEU A 115 -2.81 4.32 13.96
CA LEU A 115 -3.05 5.73 13.58
C LEU A 115 -1.80 6.60 13.72
N LYS A 116 -0.96 6.31 14.73
CA LYS A 116 0.29 7.03 14.99
C LYS A 116 1.43 6.62 14.08
N GLU A 117 1.39 5.42 13.50
CA GLU A 117 2.40 4.96 12.57
C GLU A 117 2.33 5.83 11.31
N PRO A 118 3.29 6.74 11.08
CA PRO A 118 3.32 7.45 9.82
C PRO A 118 3.43 6.38 8.74
N HIS A 119 2.50 6.37 7.79
CA HIS A 119 2.57 5.50 6.62
C HIS A 119 3.92 5.77 5.96
N ARG A 120 4.95 5.02 6.35
CA ARG A 120 6.28 5.06 5.77
C ARG A 120 6.03 4.58 4.36
N SER A 121 5.88 5.54 3.46
CA SER A 121 5.75 5.26 2.04
C SER A 121 6.89 4.31 1.71
N ASP A 122 6.55 3.11 1.24
CA ASP A 122 7.39 1.93 1.04
C ASP A 122 8.49 2.13 -0.04
N GLY A 123 8.97 3.37 -0.21
CA GLY A 123 10.05 3.75 -1.12
C GLY A 123 11.44 3.80 -0.48
N GLN A 124 11.56 3.60 0.84
CA GLN A 124 12.85 3.67 1.55
C GLN A 124 13.21 2.35 2.26
N ARG A 125 12.95 1.21 1.62
CA ARG A 125 13.70 -0.03 1.87
C ARG A 125 14.69 -0.28 0.72
N ARG A 126 15.53 0.70 0.41
CA ARG A 126 16.81 0.42 -0.23
C ARG A 126 17.81 0.15 0.88
N SER A 127 18.00 -1.13 1.19
CA SER A 127 19.12 -1.60 1.99
C SER A 127 20.43 -0.98 1.44
N PRO A 128 21.31 -0.40 2.27
CA PRO A 128 22.67 -0.11 1.85
C PRO A 128 23.31 -1.43 1.44
N ARG A 129 23.68 -1.59 0.15
CA ARG A 129 24.67 -2.60 -0.23
C ARG A 129 26.01 -2.12 0.34
N PRO A 130 26.67 -2.85 1.25
CA PRO A 130 28.06 -2.59 1.56
C PRO A 130 28.86 -2.83 0.28
N GLY A 131 29.53 -1.79 -0.22
CA GLY A 131 30.41 -1.89 -1.36
C GLY A 131 31.65 -2.69 -0.98
N THR A 132 31.83 -3.87 -1.58
CA THR A 132 33.13 -4.53 -1.64
C THR A 132 33.81 -4.15 -2.95
N ASN A 133 34.34 -2.93 -3.00
CA ASN A 133 35.45 -2.60 -3.89
C ASN A 133 36.67 -2.37 -3.00
N SER A 134 37.49 -3.40 -2.81
CA SER A 134 38.89 -3.29 -2.38
C SER A 134 39.56 -4.64 -2.62
N ALA A 135 40.22 -4.75 -3.79
CA ALA A 135 41.47 -5.48 -4.03
C ALA A 135 41.66 -5.72 -5.53
N SER A 136 41.83 -4.63 -6.29
CA SER A 136 42.67 -4.66 -7.49
C SER A 136 43.82 -3.70 -7.22
N ALA A 137 44.90 -4.23 -6.66
CA ALA A 137 46.21 -3.61 -6.61
C ALA A 137 47.27 -4.72 -6.40
N GLU A 138 48.42 -4.56 -7.06
CA GLU A 138 49.62 -5.41 -7.11
C GLU A 138 49.47 -6.64 -8.03
N THR A 139 50.02 -6.71 -9.25
CA THR A 139 51.24 -6.13 -9.85
C THR A 139 52.52 -6.39 -9.05
N LYS A 140 53.05 -7.62 -9.16
CA LYS A 140 54.41 -7.89 -9.65
C LYS A 140 54.59 -9.35 -10.02
#